data_AF-A0A0M0BN75-F1
#
_entry.id   AF-A0A0M0BN75-F1
#
_cell.length_a   1.000
_cell.length_b   1.000
_cell.length_c   1.000
_cell.angle_alpha   90.00
_cell.angle_beta   90.00
_cell.angle_gamma   90.00
#
_symmetry.space_group_name_H-M   'P 1'
#
loop_
_entity.id
_entity.type
_entity.pdbx_description
1 polymer ?
#
loop_
_entity_poly.entity_id
_entity_poly.type
_entity_poly.pdbx_seq_one_letter_code
_entity_poly.pdbx_strand_id
1 'polypeptide(L)'
;MLNFLNPLIVFMVSIGVFLLLLYRKVGLGIALTCSAFLMSLLSLGISQTATVLMETLVDPISLSLIFASFFIMLMSVFYKETELVNDLTRSLGRYIKNSKIIVSLLPAIIGLMPVAGGALMSAPMVDVEADKLELDNAKKAFVNIWFRHVVIPVYPVTQ
;
A
#
# COMPACT_ATOMS: atom_id res chain seq x y z
N MET A 1 12.20 -32.49 -22.51
CA MET A 1 13.20 -32.85 -21.49
C MET A 1 13.92 -31.57 -21.10
N LEU A 2 13.36 -30.79 -20.18
CA LEU A 2 13.97 -29.58 -19.63
C LEU A 2 14.23 -29.86 -18.15
N ASN A 3 15.51 -29.81 -17.74
CA ASN A 3 15.92 -30.02 -16.36
C ASN A 3 15.22 -28.98 -15.48
N PHE A 4 14.22 -29.43 -14.73
CA PHE A 4 13.65 -28.66 -13.64
C PHE A 4 14.76 -28.44 -12.61
N LEU A 5 15.28 -27.21 -12.52
CA LEU A 5 15.99 -26.77 -11.33
C LEU A 5 15.11 -27.11 -10.13
N ASN A 6 15.71 -27.63 -9.05
CA ASN A 6 14.98 -27.96 -7.84
C ASN A 6 14.12 -26.73 -7.44
N PRO A 7 12.79 -26.86 -7.26
CA PRO A 7 11.90 -25.74 -6.98
C PRO A 7 12.36 -24.88 -5.80
N LEU A 8 13.02 -25.49 -4.82
CA LEU A 8 13.63 -24.79 -3.69
C LEU A 8 14.75 -23.85 -4.14
N ILE A 9 15.60 -24.26 -5.08
CA ILE A 9 16.68 -23.44 -5.62
C ILE A 9 16.12 -22.25 -6.40
N VAL A 10 15.11 -22.49 -7.25
CA VAL A 10 14.45 -21.42 -8.02
C VAL A 10 13.86 -20.38 -7.07
N PHE A 11 13.14 -20.83 -6.03
CA PHE A 11 12.59 -19.95 -5.01
C PHE A 11 13.68 -19.14 -4.29
N MET A 12 14.76 -19.79 -3.84
CA MET A 12 15.87 -19.13 -3.15
C MET A 12 16.58 -18.09 -4.02
N VAL A 13 16.74 -18.37 -5.32
CA VAL A 13 17.31 -17.41 -6.27
C VAL A 13 16.36 -16.22 -6.47
N SER A 14 15.08 -16.47 -6.69
CA SER A 14 14.09 -15.41 -6.91
C SER A 14 13.91 -14.51 -5.68
N ILE A 15 13.86 -15.08 -4.47
CA ILE A 15 13.78 -14.28 -3.24
C ILE A 15 15.09 -13.52 -2.99
N GLY A 16 16.25 -14.11 -3.32
CA GLY A 16 17.54 -13.44 -3.25
C GLY A 16 17.61 -12.21 -4.16
N VAL A 17 17.12 -12.32 -5.39
CA VAL A 17 17.01 -11.20 -6.34
C VAL A 17 16.02 -10.14 -5.83
N PHE A 18 14.87 -10.55 -5.30
CA PHE A 18 13.90 -9.63 -4.70
C PHE A 18 14.54 -8.80 -3.59
N LEU A 19 15.22 -9.45 -2.64
CA LEU A 19 15.89 -8.79 -1.52
C LEU A 19 17.04 -7.89 -1.99
N LEU A 20 17.79 -8.31 -3.02
CA LEU A 20 18.85 -7.50 -3.61
C LEU A 20 18.27 -6.22 -4.25
N LEU A 21 17.16 -6.33 -4.99
CA LEU A 21 16.49 -5.17 -5.59
C LEU A 21 15.98 -4.20 -4.53
N LEU A 22 15.42 -4.72 -3.42
CA LEU A 22 15.01 -3.90 -2.27
C LEU A 22 16.20 -3.22 -1.58
N TYR A 23 17.31 -3.94 -1.40
CA TYR A 23 18.54 -3.37 -0.84
C TYR A 23 19.07 -2.22 -1.69
N ARG A 24 18.94 -2.32 -3.02
CA ARG A 24 19.27 -1.24 -3.97
C ARG A 24 18.19 -0.14 -4.06
N LYS A 25 17.17 -0.17 -3.20
CA LYS A 25 16.06 0.79 -3.17
C LYS A 25 15.29 0.87 -4.49
N VAL A 26 15.24 -0.22 -5.25
CA VAL A 26 14.36 -0.32 -6.42
C VAL A 26 12.92 -0.33 -5.94
N GLY A 27 12.03 0.35 -6.67
CA GLY A 27 10.61 0.42 -6.31
C GLY A 27 9.98 -0.97 -6.17
N LEU A 28 9.13 -1.14 -5.15
CA LEU A 28 8.50 -2.43 -4.80
C LEU A 28 7.82 -3.10 -6.01
N GLY A 29 7.10 -2.35 -6.83
CA GLY A 29 6.43 -2.89 -8.02
C GLY A 29 7.40 -3.50 -9.03
N ILE A 30 8.54 -2.86 -9.28
CA ILE A 30 9.57 -3.38 -10.19
C ILE A 30 10.23 -4.60 -9.57
N ALA A 31 10.59 -4.52 -8.28
CA ALA A 31 11.24 -5.62 -7.57
C ALA A 31 10.39 -6.90 -7.57
N LEU A 32 9.09 -6.78 -7.29
CA LEU A 32 8.15 -7.89 -7.32
C LEU A 32 7.99 -8.46 -8.73
N THR A 33 7.75 -7.62 -9.74
CA THR A 33 7.56 -8.06 -11.12
C THR A 33 8.80 -8.76 -11.68
N CYS A 34 10.00 -8.20 -11.48
CA CYS A 34 11.24 -8.82 -11.94
C CYS A 34 11.48 -10.18 -11.27
N SER A 35 11.21 -10.29 -9.97
CA SER A 35 11.44 -11.53 -9.22
C SER A 35 10.43 -12.61 -9.59
N ALA A 36 9.15 -12.24 -9.81
CA ALA A 36 8.11 -13.13 -10.31
C ALA A 36 8.40 -13.62 -11.74
N PHE A 37 8.83 -12.71 -12.62
CA PHE A 37 9.21 -13.06 -13.98
C PHE A 37 10.40 -14.01 -14.01
N LEU A 38 11.44 -13.74 -13.21
CA LEU A 38 12.59 -14.64 -13.04
C LEU A 38 12.18 -16.02 -12.52
N MET A 39 11.29 -16.06 -11.51
CA MET A 39 10.79 -17.32 -10.95
C MET A 39 10.03 -18.14 -11.99
N SER A 40 9.14 -17.51 -12.76
CA SER A 40 8.38 -18.14 -13.83
C SER A 40 9.30 -18.68 -14.92
N LEU A 41 10.27 -17.86 -15.35
CA LEU A 41 11.24 -18.22 -16.39
C LEU A 41 12.09 -19.43 -16.00
N LEU A 42 12.57 -19.49 -14.75
CA LEU A 42 13.40 -20.58 -14.25
C LEU A 42 12.60 -21.87 -13.96
N SER A 43 11.30 -21.74 -13.65
CA SER A 43 10.44 -22.87 -13.31
C SER A 43 9.76 -23.51 -14.52
N LEU A 44 9.24 -22.68 -15.43
CA LEU A 44 8.39 -23.08 -16.56
C LEU A 44 9.07 -22.89 -17.93
N GLY A 45 10.16 -22.11 -17.99
CA GLY A 45 10.79 -21.74 -19.25
C GLY A 45 10.00 -20.71 -20.06
N ILE A 46 10.58 -20.27 -21.17
CA ILE A 46 10.13 -19.07 -21.92
C ILE A 46 8.70 -19.20 -22.44
N SER A 47 8.36 -20.33 -23.08
CA SER A 47 7.06 -20.49 -23.74
C SER A 47 5.91 -20.48 -22.73
N GLN A 48 6.06 -21.19 -21.61
CA GLN A 48 5.01 -21.29 -20.59
C GLN A 48 4.95 -20.02 -19.74
N THR A 49 6.08 -19.34 -19.52
CA THR A 49 6.10 -18.01 -18.89
C THR A 49 5.27 -17.01 -19.68
N ALA A 50 5.38 -17.01 -21.02
CA ALA A 50 4.57 -16.13 -21.86
C ALA A 50 3.07 -16.44 -21.78
N THR A 51 2.71 -17.73 -21.72
CA THR A 51 1.32 -18.16 -21.53
C THR A 51 0.77 -17.68 -20.19
N VAL A 52 1.48 -17.94 -19.08
CA VAL A 52 1.07 -17.52 -17.73
C VAL A 52 0.95 -15.99 -17.64
N LEU A 53 1.85 -15.25 -18.29
CA LEU A 53 1.78 -13.80 -18.34
C LEU A 53 0.48 -13.33 -19.01
N MET A 54 0.12 -13.92 -20.16
CA MET A 54 -1.12 -13.57 -20.87
C MET A 54 -2.37 -13.97 -20.09
N GLU A 55 -2.37 -15.15 -19.46
CA GLU A 55 -3.45 -15.60 -18.58
C GLU A 55 -3.65 -14.63 -17.41
N THR A 56 -2.56 -14.21 -16.77
CA THR A 56 -2.61 -13.27 -15.63
C THR A 56 -3.11 -11.88 -16.06
N LEU A 57 -2.78 -11.42 -17.27
CA LEU A 57 -3.23 -10.11 -17.78
C LEU A 57 -4.73 -10.05 -18.10
N VAL A 58 -5.34 -11.19 -18.45
CA VAL A 58 -6.75 -11.28 -18.82
C VAL A 58 -7.60 -11.87 -17.69
N ASP A 59 -6.96 -12.34 -16.60
CA ASP A 59 -7.63 -12.90 -15.44
C ASP A 59 -8.62 -11.88 -14.82
N PRO A 60 -9.93 -12.20 -14.75
CA PRO A 60 -10.95 -11.28 -14.24
C PRO A 60 -10.70 -10.84 -12.81
N ILE A 61 -10.12 -11.71 -11.97
CA ILE A 61 -9.84 -11.41 -10.57
C ILE A 61 -8.71 -10.37 -10.49
N SER A 62 -7.62 -10.62 -11.21
CA SER A 62 -6.46 -9.73 -11.30
C SER A 62 -6.87 -8.35 -11.84
N LEU A 63 -7.65 -8.31 -12.92
CA LEU A 63 -8.19 -7.06 -13.46
C LEU A 63 -9.11 -6.36 -12.46
N SER A 64 -9.99 -7.09 -11.78
CA SER A 64 -10.88 -6.51 -10.76
C SER A 64 -10.07 -5.88 -9.62
N LEU A 65 -9.00 -6.51 -9.16
CA LEU A 65 -8.12 -5.96 -8.12
C LEU A 65 -7.38 -4.70 -8.58
N ILE A 66 -6.88 -4.70 -9.82
CA ILE A 66 -6.21 -3.53 -10.42
C ILE A 66 -7.20 -2.35 -10.51
N PHE A 67 -8.38 -2.57 -11.09
CA PHE A 67 -9.38 -1.52 -11.25
C PHE A 67 -9.95 -1.04 -9.92
N ALA A 68 -10.24 -1.95 -8.98
CA ALA A 68 -10.69 -1.56 -7.64
C ALA A 68 -9.66 -0.67 -6.95
N SER A 69 -8.38 -1.08 -6.96
CA SER A 69 -7.29 -0.28 -6.38
C SER A 69 -7.13 1.07 -7.07
N PHE A 70 -7.24 1.11 -8.40
CA PHE A 70 -7.19 2.34 -9.18
C PHE A 70 -8.35 3.29 -8.83
N PHE A 71 -9.59 2.80 -8.79
CA PHE A 71 -10.76 3.62 -8.46
C PHE A 71 -10.75 4.12 -7.03
N ILE A 72 -10.29 3.29 -6.08
CA ILE A 72 -10.09 3.71 -4.70
C ILE A 72 -9.07 4.86 -4.63
N MET A 73 -7.95 4.75 -5.35
CA MET A 73 -6.94 5.81 -5.42
C MET A 73 -7.47 7.06 -6.12
N LEU A 74 -8.28 6.91 -7.17
CA LEU A 74 -8.91 8.02 -7.89
C LEU A 74 -9.90 8.77 -6.98
N MET A 75 -10.77 8.04 -6.28
CA MET A 75 -11.68 8.61 -5.27
C MET A 75 -10.90 9.36 -4.20
N SER A 76 -9.78 8.79 -3.77
CA SER A 76 -8.86 9.42 -2.84
C SER A 76 -8.38 10.79 -3.32
N VAL A 77 -7.94 10.87 -4.58
CA VAL A 77 -7.51 12.14 -5.19
C VAL A 77 -8.69 13.12 -5.23
N PHE A 78 -9.88 12.70 -5.64
CA PHE A 78 -11.05 13.59 -5.65
C PHE A 78 -11.40 14.15 -4.28
N TYR A 79 -11.38 13.36 -3.22
CA TYR A 79 -11.64 13.87 -1.86
C TYR A 79 -10.58 14.86 -1.37
N LYS A 80 -9.34 14.72 -1.84
CA LYS A 80 -8.27 15.66 -1.55
C LYS A 80 -8.44 16.98 -2.33
N GLU A 81 -8.66 16.89 -3.64
CA GLU A 81 -8.78 18.06 -4.53
C GLU A 81 -10.08 18.86 -4.26
N THR A 82 -11.13 18.21 -3.78
CA THR A 82 -12.38 18.88 -3.37
C THR A 82 -12.34 19.45 -1.96
N GLU A 83 -11.19 19.39 -1.27
CA GLU A 83 -11.00 19.78 0.14
C GLU A 83 -11.91 19.07 1.15
N LEU A 84 -12.65 18.04 0.75
CA LEU A 84 -13.60 17.32 1.60
C LEU A 84 -12.90 16.69 2.84
N VAL A 85 -11.68 16.20 2.63
CA VAL A 85 -10.77 15.69 3.67
C VAL A 85 -10.39 16.78 4.68
N ASN A 86 -10.15 18.00 4.19
CA ASN A 86 -9.77 19.15 5.02
C ASN A 86 -10.98 19.67 5.81
N ASP A 87 -12.15 19.74 5.18
CA ASP A 87 -13.40 20.16 5.82
C ASP A 87 -13.84 19.19 6.92
N LEU A 88 -13.68 17.89 6.70
CA LEU A 88 -13.89 16.87 7.72
C LEU A 88 -12.95 17.10 8.92
N THR A 89 -11.67 17.31 8.66
CA THR A 89 -10.64 17.57 9.69
C THR A 89 -10.96 18.83 10.49
N ARG A 90 -11.25 19.96 9.83
CA ARG A 90 -11.61 21.23 10.47
C ARG A 90 -12.90 21.11 11.29
N SER A 91 -13.90 20.40 10.76
CA SER A 91 -15.16 20.18 11.46
C SER A 91 -14.97 19.34 12.72
N LEU A 92 -14.20 18.26 12.65
CA LEU A 92 -13.82 17.48 13.83
C LEU A 92 -13.05 18.31 14.86
N GLY A 93 -12.12 19.16 14.42
CA GLY A 93 -11.36 20.04 15.31
C GLY A 93 -12.20 21.11 16.04
N ARG A 94 -13.37 21.48 15.50
CA ARG A 94 -14.31 22.35 16.22
C ARG A 94 -14.96 21.66 17.42
N TYR A 95 -15.18 20.35 17.34
CA TYR A 95 -15.78 19.57 18.43
C TYR A 95 -14.73 19.03 19.40
N ILE A 96 -13.58 18.58 18.89
CA ILE A 96 -12.49 18.01 19.68
C ILE A 96 -11.37 19.05 19.76
N LYS A 97 -11.25 19.75 20.89
CA LYS A 97 -10.26 20.84 21.06
C LYS A 97 -8.81 20.39 21.29
N ASN A 98 -8.51 19.09 21.19
CA ASN A 98 -7.19 18.54 21.49
C ASN A 98 -6.54 17.98 20.21
N SER A 99 -5.56 18.72 19.67
CA SER A 99 -4.83 18.32 18.46
C SER A 99 -4.14 16.96 18.58
N LYS A 100 -3.73 16.53 19.78
CA LYS A 100 -3.16 15.17 19.97
C LYS A 100 -4.19 14.07 19.69
N ILE A 101 -5.45 14.31 20.02
CA ILE A 101 -6.53 13.36 19.75
C ILE A 101 -6.82 13.37 18.25
N ILE A 102 -6.94 14.54 17.61
CA ILE A 102 -7.27 14.64 16.19
C ILE A 102 -6.17 13.99 15.33
N VAL A 103 -4.90 14.29 15.60
CA VAL A 103 -3.75 13.76 14.84
C VAL A 103 -3.65 12.23 14.93
N SER A 104 -4.21 11.64 15.99
CA SER A 104 -4.27 10.19 16.22
C SER A 104 -5.54 9.56 15.63
N LEU A 105 -6.67 10.25 15.76
CA LEU A 105 -8.00 9.75 15.37
C LEU A 105 -8.19 9.73 13.85
N LEU A 106 -7.68 10.73 13.13
CA LEU A 106 -7.86 10.81 11.67
C LEU A 106 -7.18 9.64 10.94
N PRO A 107 -5.88 9.32 11.19
CA PRO A 107 -5.26 8.14 10.60
C PRO A 107 -5.91 6.84 11.04
N ALA A 108 -6.41 6.77 12.28
CA ALA A 108 -7.17 5.63 12.76
C ALA A 108 -8.43 5.41 11.92
N ILE A 109 -9.25 6.44 11.69
CA ILE A 109 -10.47 6.36 10.86
C ILE A 109 -10.12 6.02 9.40
N ILE A 110 -9.06 6.60 8.83
CA ILE A 110 -8.64 6.23 7.46
C ILE A 110 -8.09 4.81 7.41
N GLY A 111 -7.40 4.37 8.47
CA GLY A 111 -6.96 2.99 8.68
C GLY A 111 -8.12 2.01 8.80
N LEU A 112 -9.32 2.50 9.12
CA LEU A 112 -10.54 1.71 9.04
C LEU A 112 -10.96 1.38 7.60
N MET A 113 -10.52 2.11 6.60
CA MET A 113 -10.96 1.82 5.24
C MET A 113 -9.97 0.85 4.55
N PRO A 114 -10.45 -0.22 3.86
CA PRO A 114 -9.62 -1.07 3.03
C PRO A 114 -9.24 -0.30 1.75
N VAL A 115 -8.24 0.56 1.87
CA VAL A 115 -7.88 1.55 0.84
C VAL A 115 -6.42 1.38 0.44
N ALA A 116 -6.20 1.01 -0.83
CA ALA A 116 -4.92 1.14 -1.49
C ALA A 116 -4.54 2.63 -1.53
N GLY A 117 -3.47 3.02 -0.82
CA GLY A 117 -3.04 4.42 -0.72
C GLY A 117 -3.53 5.20 0.51
N GLY A 118 -4.15 4.55 1.49
CA GLY A 118 -4.62 5.26 2.71
C GLY A 118 -3.56 6.10 3.42
N ALA A 119 -2.28 5.72 3.38
CA ALA A 119 -1.18 6.51 3.95
C ALA A 119 -0.97 7.86 3.24
N LEU A 120 -1.20 7.92 1.92
CA LEU A 120 -1.15 9.15 1.14
C LEU A 120 -2.36 10.03 1.43
N MET A 121 -3.53 9.45 1.70
CA MET A 121 -4.73 10.19 2.09
C MET A 121 -4.63 10.82 3.48
N SER A 122 -4.11 10.07 4.45
CA SER A 122 -4.04 10.52 5.84
C SER A 122 -2.85 11.42 6.12
N ALA A 123 -1.81 11.41 5.29
CA ALA A 123 -0.64 12.29 5.43
C ALA A 123 -1.00 13.80 5.54
N PRO A 124 -1.75 14.41 4.59
CA PRO A 124 -2.11 15.82 4.69
C PRO A 124 -3.02 16.12 5.89
N MET A 125 -3.87 15.17 6.30
CA MET A 125 -4.71 15.33 7.50
C MET A 125 -3.88 15.39 8.78
N VAL A 126 -2.85 14.54 8.86
CA VAL A 126 -1.90 14.52 9.98
C VAL A 126 -1.10 15.81 10.01
N ASP A 127 -0.59 16.28 8.86
CA ASP A 127 0.23 17.48 8.78
C ASP A 127 -0.46 18.71 9.40
N VAL A 128 -1.75 18.93 9.08
CA VAL A 128 -2.52 20.09 9.58
C VAL A 128 -2.55 20.18 11.11
N GLU A 129 -2.65 19.05 11.83
CA GLU A 129 -2.69 19.04 13.29
C GLU A 129 -1.33 18.79 13.93
N ALA A 130 -0.43 18.08 13.24
CA ALA A 130 0.93 17.83 13.69
C ALA A 130 1.80 19.09 13.65
N ASP A 131 1.57 20.00 12.70
CA ASP A 131 2.25 21.30 12.62
C ASP A 131 1.93 22.18 13.83
N LYS A 132 0.68 22.16 14.31
CA LYS A 132 0.28 22.86 15.54
C LYS A 132 0.97 22.31 16.79
N LEU A 133 1.45 21.07 16.72
CA LEU A 133 2.17 20.38 17.77
C LEU A 133 3.70 20.45 17.57
N GLU A 134 4.17 21.17 16.55
CA GLU A 134 5.59 21.32 16.19
C GLU A 134 6.30 19.96 16.04
N LEU A 135 5.60 18.96 15.48
CA LEU A 135 6.17 17.63 15.26
C LEU A 135 7.10 17.63 14.03
N ASP A 136 8.25 16.99 14.17
CA ASP A 136 9.13 16.72 13.04
C ASP A 136 8.52 15.70 12.05
N ASN A 137 9.09 15.65 10.83
CA ASN A 137 8.62 14.76 9.77
C ASN A 137 8.66 13.27 10.16
N ALA A 138 9.60 12.87 11.01
CA ALA A 138 9.71 11.49 11.47
C ALA A 138 8.53 11.12 12.37
N LYS A 139 8.16 11.99 13.30
CA LYS A 139 7.00 11.83 14.19
C LYS A 139 5.69 11.89 13.42
N LYS A 140 5.56 12.78 12.43
CA LYS A 140 4.40 12.82 11.53
C LYS A 140 4.20 11.49 10.80
N ALA A 141 5.26 10.96 10.19
CA ALA A 141 5.23 9.66 9.55
C ALA A 141 4.90 8.54 10.54
N PHE A 142 5.49 8.58 11.74
CA PHE A 142 5.22 7.62 12.80
C PHE A 142 3.75 7.63 13.22
N VAL A 143 3.16 8.80 13.51
CA VAL A 143 1.75 8.95 13.89
C VAL A 143 0.84 8.43 12.78
N ASN A 144 1.13 8.81 11.53
CA ASN A 144 0.37 8.36 10.37
C ASN A 144 0.39 6.83 10.20
N ILE A 145 1.54 6.19 10.40
CA ILE A 145 1.68 4.73 10.32
C ILE A 145 1.06 4.05 11.54
N TRP A 146 1.43 4.48 12.75
CA TRP A 146 1.04 3.83 14.01
C TRP A 146 -0.48 3.77 14.16
N PHE A 147 -1.14 4.92 14.08
CA PHE A 147 -2.59 4.98 14.33
C PHE A 147 -3.41 4.34 13.20
N ARG A 148 -2.87 4.29 11.97
CA ARG A 148 -3.51 3.54 10.88
C ARG A 148 -3.52 2.03 11.12
N HIS A 149 -2.54 1.49 11.84
CA HIS A 149 -2.39 0.04 12.04
C HIS A 149 -2.82 -0.43 13.44
N VAL A 150 -2.77 0.43 14.47
CA VAL A 150 -3.10 0.05 15.85
C VAL A 150 -4.57 -0.34 16.04
N VAL A 151 -5.45 0.10 15.13
CA VAL A 151 -6.89 -0.18 15.20
C VAL A 151 -7.27 -1.51 14.53
N ILE A 152 -6.36 -2.10 13.75
CA ILE A 152 -6.57 -3.39 13.05
C ILE A 152 -6.91 -4.57 13.98
N PRO A 153 -6.40 -4.68 15.22
CA PRO A 153 -6.83 -5.74 16.13
C PRO A 153 -8.27 -5.59 16.67
N VAL A 154 -8.82 -4.36 16.65
CA VAL A 154 -10.16 -4.03 17.20
C VAL A 154 -11.23 -4.10 16.09
N TYR A 155 -10.85 -4.67 14.96
CA TYR A 155 -11.49 -4.45 13.68
C TYR A 155 -12.55 -5.50 13.35
N PRO A 156 -13.84 -5.15 13.15
CA PRO A 156 -14.87 -6.13 12.84
C PRO A 156 -14.98 -6.49 11.34
N VAL A 157 -14.28 -5.79 10.44
CA VAL A 157 -14.52 -5.84 8.97
C VAL A 157 -13.27 -6.06 8.09
N THR A 158 -12.11 -6.40 8.66
CA THR A 158 -10.89 -6.69 7.88
C THR A 158 -10.85 -8.18 7.57
N GLN A 159 -11.10 -8.51 6.30
CA GLN A 159 -10.61 -9.73 5.66
C GLN A 159 -9.34 -9.39 4.89
#